data_AF-A0A535M9E4-F1
#
_entry.id   AF-A0A535M9E4-F1
#
_cell.length_a   1.000
_cell.length_b   1.000
_cell.length_c   1.000
_cell.angle_alpha   90.00
_cell.angle_beta   90.00
_cell.angle_gamma   90.00
#
_symmetry.space_group_name_H-M   'P 1'
#
loop_
_entity.id
_entity.type
_entity.pdbx_description
1 polymer ?
#
loop_
_entity_poly.entity_id
_entity_poly.type
_entity_poly.pdbx_seq_one_letter_code
_entity_poly.pdbx_strand_id
1 'polypeptide(L)'
;MDEELQGWLRQRLPADWFVAVPELAAVGESAVVRGRLQDVAGAADPEAAAAGRIARFREESRAERQAIAREAETRHERLLTWEVSCGPVVEAFSDAWEGDPVYV
;
A
#
# COMPACT_ATOMS: atom_id res chain seq x y z
N MET A 1 -7.73 6.78 13.13
CA MET A 1 -7.11 5.44 13.24
C MET A 1 -6.56 5.29 14.63
N ASP A 2 -6.77 4.14 15.28
CA ASP A 2 -6.25 3.87 16.62
C ASP A 2 -4.73 3.67 16.61
N GLU A 3 -4.04 4.14 17.66
CA GLU A 3 -2.58 4.04 17.81
C GLU A 3 -2.08 2.60 17.80
N GLU A 4 -2.89 1.65 18.28
CA GLU A 4 -2.56 0.22 18.31
C GLU A 4 -2.36 -0.33 16.88
N LEU A 5 -3.29 -0.06 15.97
CA LEU A 5 -3.19 -0.50 14.58
C LEU A 5 -1.99 0.13 13.88
N GLN A 6 -1.71 1.41 14.15
CA GLN A 6 -0.55 2.07 13.55
C GLN A 6 0.76 1.46 14.02
N GLY A 7 0.87 1.20 15.33
CA GLY A 7 2.05 0.56 15.92
C GLY A 7 2.25 -0.84 15.35
N TRP A 8 1.17 -1.60 15.20
CA TRP A 8 1.20 -2.93 14.62
C TRP A 8 1.60 -2.92 13.14
N LEU A 9 1.02 -2.04 12.31
CA LEU A 9 1.37 -1.91 10.89
C LEU A 9 2.85 -1.58 10.69
N ARG A 10 3.40 -0.65 11.48
CA ARG A 10 4.83 -0.28 11.40
C ARG A 10 5.78 -1.44 11.69
N GLN A 11 5.35 -2.43 12.48
CA GLN A 11 6.15 -3.62 12.78
C GLN A 11 6.03 -4.71 11.71
N ARG A 12 4.97 -4.69 10.89
CA ARG A 12 4.71 -5.70 9.86
C ARG A 12 5.11 -5.28 8.45
N LEU A 13 5.21 -3.99 8.20
CA LEU A 13 5.64 -3.48 6.90
C LEU A 13 7.14 -3.71 6.71
N PRO A 14 7.56 -4.39 5.62
CA PRO A 14 8.97 -4.55 5.29
C PRO A 14 9.67 -3.21 5.11
N ALA A 15 10.87 -3.11 5.68
CA ALA A 15 11.64 -1.86 5.71
C ALA A 15 12.17 -1.43 4.33
N ASP A 16 12.22 -2.35 3.37
CA ASP A 16 12.77 -2.18 2.02
C ASP A 16 11.71 -1.87 0.95
N TRP A 17 10.41 -1.86 1.30
CA TRP A 17 9.36 -1.54 0.35
C TRP A 17 9.37 -0.07 -0.09
N PHE A 18 9.64 0.84 0.83
CA PHE A 18 9.48 2.28 0.61
C PHE A 18 10.75 3.05 0.95
N VAL A 19 10.99 4.15 0.24
CA VAL A 19 12.14 5.04 0.48
C VAL A 19 11.96 5.96 1.69
N ALA A 20 10.75 5.98 2.27
CA ALA A 20 10.41 6.74 3.46
C ALA A 20 9.44 5.92 4.32
N VAL A 21 9.32 6.30 5.59
CA VAL A 21 8.33 5.69 6.50
C VAL A 21 6.94 5.92 5.92
N PRO A 22 6.13 4.87 5.70
CA PRO A 22 4.81 5.01 5.11
C PRO A 22 3.88 5.77 6.04
N GLU A 23 3.06 6.64 5.46
CA GLU A 23 2.00 7.34 6.18
C GLU A 23 0.79 6.42 6.32
N LEU A 24 0.16 6.45 7.49
CA LEU A 24 -1.00 5.60 7.77
C LEU A 24 -2.20 6.51 8.02
N ALA A 25 -3.30 6.28 7.30
CA ALA A 25 -4.56 7.02 7.48
C ALA A 25 -5.76 6.07 7.71
N ALA A 26 -6.85 6.59 8.29
CA ALA A 26 -8.14 5.89 8.30
C ALA A 26 -9.11 6.59 7.34
N VAL A 27 -9.87 5.80 6.59
CA VAL A 27 -10.91 6.23 5.67
C VAL A 27 -12.13 5.34 5.91
N GLY A 28 -13.13 5.87 6.62
CA GLY A 28 -14.27 5.07 7.08
C GLY A 28 -13.82 3.88 7.95
N GLU A 29 -14.16 2.67 7.51
CA GLU A 29 -13.76 1.38 8.12
C GLU A 29 -12.42 0.84 7.62
N SER A 30 -11.80 1.49 6.63
CA SER A 30 -10.52 1.09 6.06
C SER A 30 -9.36 1.86 6.68
N ALA A 31 -8.19 1.22 6.75
CA ALA A 31 -6.91 1.88 6.95
C ALA A 31 -6.10 1.88 5.64
N VAL A 32 -5.55 3.04 5.29
CA VAL A 32 -4.76 3.25 4.09
C VAL A 32 -3.28 3.29 4.47
N VAL A 33 -2.48 2.44 3.83
CA VAL A 33 -1.02 2.50 3.89
C VAL A 33 -0.52 3.28 2.69
N ARG A 34 0.07 4.46 2.93
CA ARG A 34 0.63 5.33 1.90
C ARG A 34 2.14 5.18 1.82
N GLY A 35 2.63 4.63 0.72
CA GLY A 35 4.05 4.35 0.52
C GLY A 35 4.65 5.11 -0.66
N ARG A 36 5.94 5.44 -0.57
CA ARG A 36 6.71 6.01 -1.69
C ARG A 36 7.77 5.04 -2.16
N LEU A 37 7.72 4.65 -3.43
CA LEU A 37 8.76 3.88 -4.08
C LEU A 37 9.90 4.79 -4.53
N GLN A 38 11.05 4.18 -4.80
CA GLN A 38 12.14 4.88 -5.46
C GLN A 38 11.74 5.28 -6.89
N ASP A 39 12.03 6.53 -7.23
CA ASP A 39 11.78 7.08 -8.56
C ASP A 39 12.59 6.36 -9.64
N VAL A 40 11.98 6.27 -10.83
CA VAL A 40 12.61 5.75 -12.03
C VAL A 40 13.33 6.87 -12.79
N ALA A 41 14.64 6.78 -12.92
CA ALA A 41 15.45 7.78 -13.62
C ALA A 41 15.78 7.34 -15.06
N GLY A 42 15.94 8.32 -15.97
CA GLY A 42 16.46 8.08 -17.32
C GLY A 42 15.49 7.40 -18.30
N ALA A 43 14.21 7.31 -17.96
CA ALA A 43 13.19 6.80 -18.87
C ALA A 43 12.82 7.85 -19.93
N ALA A 44 12.52 7.39 -21.15
CA ALA A 44 12.00 8.26 -22.21
C ALA A 44 10.57 8.77 -21.89
N ASP A 45 9.80 7.98 -21.13
CA ASP A 45 8.50 8.33 -20.58
C ASP A 45 8.51 8.09 -19.06
N PRO A 46 8.70 9.14 -18.25
CA PRO A 46 8.76 9.02 -16.79
C PRO A 46 7.47 8.54 -16.14
N GLU A 47 6.29 8.93 -16.67
CA GLU A 47 5.00 8.56 -16.10
C GLU A 47 4.72 7.07 -16.36
N ALA A 48 4.93 6.60 -17.59
CA ALA A 48 4.75 5.18 -17.92
C ALA A 48 5.74 4.29 -17.14
N ALA A 49 6.99 4.75 -16.95
CA ALA A 49 7.97 4.04 -16.15
C ALA A 49 7.57 3.97 -14.66
N ALA A 50 7.03 5.06 -14.12
CA ALA A 50 6.57 5.12 -12.73
C ALA A 50 5.35 4.20 -12.50
N ALA A 51 4.36 4.23 -13.38
CA ALA A 51 3.23 3.30 -13.36
C ALA A 51 3.71 1.83 -13.44
N GLY A 52 4.65 1.53 -14.34
CA GLY A 52 5.27 0.20 -14.44
C GLY A 52 6.00 -0.23 -13.16
N ARG A 53 6.66 0.70 -12.47
CA ARG A 53 7.33 0.45 -11.18
C ARG A 53 6.32 0.13 -10.06
N ILE A 54 5.18 0.83 -10.02
CA ILE A 54 4.09 0.58 -9.08
C ILE A 54 3.41 -0.76 -9.37
N ALA A 55 3.13 -1.06 -10.65
CA ALA A 55 2.57 -2.34 -11.06
C ALA A 55 3.47 -3.53 -10.68
N ARG A 56 4.79 -3.41 -10.89
CA ARG A 56 5.78 -4.39 -10.45
C ARG A 56 5.76 -4.56 -8.93
N PHE A 57 5.79 -3.45 -8.18
CA PHE A 57 5.69 -3.51 -6.72
C PHE A 57 4.44 -4.24 -6.26
N ARG A 58 3.28 -3.93 -6.85
CA ARG A 58 2.00 -4.56 -6.51
C ARG A 58 2.07 -6.08 -6.67
N GLU A 59 2.69 -6.58 -7.73
CA GLU A 59 2.84 -8.02 -7.93
C GLU A 59 3.86 -8.64 -6.96
N GLU A 60 5.05 -8.04 -6.84
CA GLU A 60 6.14 -8.56 -6.00
C GLU A 60 5.75 -8.63 -4.51
N SER A 61 4.98 -7.64 -4.03
CA SER A 61 4.55 -7.54 -2.63
C SER A 61 3.21 -8.23 -2.34
N ARG A 62 2.54 -8.80 -3.36
CA ARG A 62 1.14 -9.26 -3.25
C ARG A 62 0.89 -10.22 -2.10
N ALA A 63 1.70 -11.27 -1.99
CA ALA A 63 1.50 -12.32 -0.98
C ALA A 63 1.63 -11.77 0.45
N GLU A 64 2.62 -10.91 0.68
CA GLU A 64 2.88 -10.32 1.99
C GLU A 64 1.85 -9.25 2.34
N ARG A 65 1.46 -8.37 1.39
CA ARG A 65 0.37 -7.42 1.60
C ARG A 65 -0.96 -8.12 1.92
N GLN A 66 -1.26 -9.23 1.24
CA GLN A 66 -2.43 -10.06 1.56
C GLN A 66 -2.36 -10.67 2.96
N ALA A 67 -1.20 -11.15 3.39
CA ALA A 67 -1.03 -11.68 4.75
C ALA A 67 -1.29 -10.57 5.80
N ILE A 68 -0.71 -9.39 5.61
CA ILE A 68 -0.91 -8.23 6.48
C ILE A 68 -2.40 -7.82 6.49
N ALA A 69 -3.06 -7.75 5.33
CA ALA A 69 -4.47 -7.39 5.23
C ALA A 69 -5.38 -8.35 6.01
N ARG A 70 -5.16 -9.67 5.88
CA ARG A 70 -5.93 -10.68 6.61
C ARG A 70 -5.73 -10.59 8.12
N GLU A 71 -4.50 -10.33 8.56
CA GLU A 71 -4.22 -10.16 9.98
C GLU A 71 -4.84 -8.87 10.53
N ALA A 72 -4.82 -7.78 9.76
CA ALA A 72 -5.47 -6.53 10.13
C ALA A 72 -6.98 -6.69 10.29
N GLU A 73 -7.62 -7.39 9.34
CA GLU A 73 -9.05 -7.69 9.38
C GLU A 73 -9.40 -8.56 10.60
N THR A 74 -8.64 -9.63 10.82
CA THR A 74 -8.89 -10.58 11.93
C THR A 74 -8.68 -9.96 13.31
N ARG A 75 -7.66 -9.10 13.46
CA ARG A 75 -7.24 -8.58 14.77
C ARG A 75 -7.85 -7.23 15.09
N HIS A 76 -8.02 -6.37 14.09
CA HIS A 76 -8.38 -4.97 14.27
C HIS A 76 -9.71 -4.60 13.62
N GLU A 77 -10.36 -5.54 12.92
CA GLU A 77 -11.64 -5.31 12.23
C GLU A 77 -11.52 -4.10 11.27
N ARG A 78 -10.41 -4.06 10.53
CA ARG A 78 -10.11 -3.03 9.54
C ARG A 78 -9.69 -3.65 8.22
N LEU A 79 -10.30 -3.16 7.16
CA LEU A 79 -9.84 -3.43 5.80
C LEU A 79 -8.56 -2.62 5.54
N LEU A 80 -7.61 -3.19 4.79
CA LEU A 80 -6.42 -2.47 4.34
C LEU A 80 -6.52 -2.11 2.86
N THR A 81 -6.22 -0.86 2.58
CA THR A 81 -5.97 -0.36 1.24
C THR A 81 -4.57 0.23 1.17
N TRP A 82 -4.04 0.31 -0.03
CA TRP A 82 -2.68 0.75 -0.33
C TRP A 82 -2.75 1.90 -1.30
N GLU A 83 -1.95 2.93 -1.05
CA GLU A 83 -1.76 4.05 -1.95
C GLU A 83 -0.25 4.19 -2.14
N VAL A 84 0.23 3.96 -3.36
CA VAL A 84 1.66 3.89 -3.64
C VAL A 84 2.01 4.95 -4.67
N SER A 85 3.05 5.72 -4.36
CA SER A 85 3.58 6.78 -5.22
C SER A 85 4.96 6.42 -5.79
N CYS A 86 5.20 6.84 -7.03
CA CYS A 86 6.50 6.81 -7.69
C CYS A 86 6.58 8.04 -8.60
N GLY A 87 7.52 8.96 -8.32
CA GLY A 87 7.54 10.27 -8.96
C GLY A 87 6.18 10.97 -8.89
N PRO A 88 5.61 11.43 -10.03
CA PRO A 88 4.30 12.10 -10.07
C PRO A 88 3.10 11.13 -10.06
N VAL A 89 3.32 9.83 -10.19
CA VAL A 89 2.25 8.83 -10.32
C VAL A 89 1.88 8.30 -8.95
N VAL A 90 0.58 8.22 -8.68
CA VAL A 90 -0.01 7.62 -7.47
C VAL A 90 -1.07 6.63 -7.90
N GLU A 91 -1.02 5.41 -7.39
CA GLU A 91 -2.07 4.42 -7.59
C GLU A 91 -2.55 3.88 -6.25
N ALA A 92 -3.87 3.72 -6.14
CA ALA A 92 -4.50 3.06 -5.02
C ALA A 92 -5.00 1.66 -5.41
N PHE A 93 -4.83 0.69 -4.53
CA PHE A 93 -5.32 -0.67 -4.71
C PHE A 93 -5.62 -1.31 -3.35
N SER A 94 -6.55 -2.26 -3.33
CA SER A 94 -6.85 -3.09 -2.17
C SER A 94 -6.43 -4.53 -2.41
N ASP A 95 -6.19 -5.27 -1.33
CA ASP A 95 -6.06 -6.72 -1.36
C ASP A 95 -7.33 -7.44 -0.87
N ALA A 96 -8.43 -6.68 -0.71
CA ALA A 96 -9.74 -7.26 -0.49
C ALA A 96 -10.03 -8.25 -1.64
N TRP A 97 -10.44 -9.46 -1.29
CA TRP A 97 -10.70 -10.54 -2.24
C TRP A 97 -11.67 -10.10 -3.35
N GLU A 98 -11.54 -10.69 -4.54
CA GLU A 98 -12.47 -10.50 -5.66
C GLU A 98 -13.92 -10.72 -5.18
N GLY A 99 -14.67 -9.64 -4.96
CA GLY A 99 -16.04 -9.68 -4.47
C GLY A 99 -16.44 -8.47 -3.63
N ASP A 100 -15.49 -7.79 -2.98
CA ASP A 100 -15.81 -6.62 -2.14
C ASP A 100 -15.66 -5.31 -2.92
N PRO A 101 -16.72 -4.48 -3.03
CA PRO A 101 -16.62 -3.20 -3.74
C PRO A 101 -15.69 -2.25 -2.99
N VAL A 102 -14.58 -1.89 -3.63
CA VAL A 102 -13.73 -0.80 -3.15
C VAL A 102 -14.49 0.51 -3.34
N TYR A 103 -14.98 1.09 -2.25
CA TYR A 103 -15.34 2.50 -2.23
C TYR A 103 -14.04 3.31 -2.18
N VAL A 104 -13.54 3.70 -3.36
CA VAL A 104 -12.57 4.79 -3.50
C VAL A 104 -13.26 6.14 -3.48
#